data_AF-A0AAV4HMH6-F1
#
_entry.id   AF-A0AAV4HMH6-F1
#
_cell.length_a   1.000
_cell.length_b   1.000
_cell.length_c   1.000
_cell.angle_alpha   90.00
_cell.angle_beta   90.00
_cell.angle_gamma   90.00
#
_symmetry.space_group_name_H-M   'P 1'
#
loop_
_entity.id
_entity.type
_entity.pdbx_description
1 polymer ?
#
loop_
_entity_poly.entity_id
_entity_poly.type
_entity_poly.pdbx_seq_one_letter_code
_entity_poly.pdbx_strand_id
1 'polypeptide(L)'
;MARGSTRTFRLAQKKIPMKSILEEYKCGKARLVFMLEDSDDPEVKTLQPSIKTDRKWNVAEGIGESKECLKMMEVIGQTQTDRKGLASSSAK
;
A
#
# COMPACT_ATOMS: atom_id res chain seq x y z
N MET A 1 16.59 -9.61 52.89
CA MET A 1 17.03 -8.61 51.89
C MET A 1 17.22 -9.30 50.55
N ALA A 2 16.55 -8.79 49.50
CA ALA A 2 16.87 -8.75 48.06
C ALA A 2 17.61 -9.97 47.41
N ARG A 3 17.20 -10.55 46.27
CA ARG A 3 16.63 -9.95 45.05
C ARG A 3 15.85 -11.02 44.27
N GLY A 4 14.66 -10.67 43.80
CA GLY A 4 13.89 -11.48 42.86
C GLY A 4 14.68 -11.69 41.57
N SER A 5 14.96 -12.95 41.25
CA SER A 5 15.55 -13.37 39.99
C SER A 5 14.61 -13.01 38.85
N THR A 6 15.00 -12.02 38.05
CA THR A 6 14.34 -11.67 36.80
C THR A 6 14.36 -12.89 35.89
N ARG A 7 13.22 -13.57 35.81
CA ARG A 7 12.96 -14.71 34.93
C ARG A 7 12.97 -14.19 33.50
N THR A 8 14.16 -14.09 32.90
CA THR A 8 14.33 -13.77 31.49
C THR A 8 13.63 -14.86 30.68
N PHE A 9 12.52 -14.52 30.04
CA PHE A 9 11.81 -15.35 29.07
C PHE A 9 12.74 -15.60 27.86
N ARG A 10 13.64 -16.59 27.98
CA ARG A 10 14.34 -17.19 26.84
C ARG A 10 13.43 -18.24 26.23
N LEU A 11 12.42 -17.81 25.47
CA LEU A 11 11.73 -18.69 24.53
C LEU A 11 11.79 -18.02 23.16
N ALA A 12 12.33 -18.75 22.18
CA ALA A 12 12.32 -18.45 20.74
C ALA A 12 13.23 -17.31 20.23
N GLN A 13 14.56 -17.48 20.31
CA GLN A 13 15.52 -16.81 19.40
C GLN A 13 15.46 -17.37 17.96
N LYS A 14 14.27 -17.59 17.40
CA LYS A 14 14.12 -17.75 15.94
C LYS A 14 14.02 -16.34 15.37
N LYS A 15 14.85 -16.04 14.38
CA LYS A 15 14.88 -14.76 13.64
C LYS A 15 13.48 -14.46 13.11
N ILE A 16 12.66 -13.72 13.86
CA ILE A 16 11.38 -13.24 13.37
C ILE A 16 11.70 -12.28 12.22
N PRO A 17 11.16 -12.50 11.01
CA PRO A 17 11.42 -11.63 9.87
C PRO A 17 10.62 -10.33 10.04
N MET A 18 11.09 -9.45 10.93
CA MET A 18 10.42 -8.19 11.25
C MET A 18 10.14 -7.35 10.01
N LYS A 19 11.02 -7.41 9.00
CA LYS A 19 10.82 -6.73 7.72
C LYS A 19 9.58 -7.26 6.99
N SER A 20 9.42 -8.57 6.89
CA SER A 20 8.26 -9.19 6.23
C SER A 20 6.96 -8.78 6.90
N ILE A 21 6.93 -8.84 8.23
CA ILE A 21 5.74 -8.48 9.01
C ILE A 21 5.39 -6.99 8.83
N LEU A 22 6.38 -6.12 8.79
CA LEU A 22 6.16 -4.69 8.54
C LEU A 22 5.61 -4.44 7.13
N GLU A 23 6.12 -5.14 6.11
CA GLU A 23 5.59 -5.03 4.76
C GLU A 23 4.16 -5.57 4.65
N GLU A 24 3.85 -6.70 5.29
CA GLU A 24 2.48 -7.23 5.38
C GLU A 24 1.54 -6.25 6.09
N TYR A 25 2.00 -5.62 7.18
CA TYR A 25 1.24 -4.58 7.87
C TYR A 25 0.94 -3.39 6.95
N LYS A 26 1.95 -2.87 6.25
CA LYS A 26 1.77 -1.75 5.31
C LYS A 26 0.82 -2.11 4.17
N CYS A 27 1.02 -3.29 3.57
CA CYS A 27 0.19 -3.81 2.50
C CYS A 27 -1.26 -3.96 2.96
N GLY A 28 -1.50 -4.52 4.15
CA GLY A 28 -2.84 -4.64 4.73
C GLY A 28 -3.52 -3.29 4.95
N LYS A 29 -2.76 -2.28 5.42
CA LYS A 29 -3.28 -0.91 5.59
C LYS A 29 -3.62 -0.25 4.26
N ALA A 30 -2.73 -0.35 3.27
CA ALA A 30 -2.98 0.17 1.93
C ALA A 30 -4.22 -0.49 1.31
N ARG A 31 -4.31 -1.82 1.37
CA ARG A 31 -5.46 -2.59 0.88
C ARG A 31 -6.77 -2.12 1.50
N LEU A 32 -6.79 -1.85 2.80
CA LEU A 32 -7.99 -1.33 3.47
C LEU A 32 -8.41 0.04 2.90
N VAL A 33 -7.46 0.95 2.63
CA VAL A 33 -7.79 2.24 1.99
C VAL A 33 -8.42 2.00 0.63
N PHE A 34 -7.78 1.18 -0.23
CA PHE A 34 -8.32 0.90 -1.56
C PHE A 34 -9.74 0.31 -1.50
N MET A 35 -10.00 -0.64 -0.59
CA MET A 35 -11.35 -1.20 -0.44
C MET A 35 -12.39 -0.19 0.02
N LEU A 36 -12.01 0.80 0.83
CA LEU A 36 -12.92 1.86 1.28
C LEU A 36 -13.18 2.89 0.17
N GLU A 37 -12.16 3.22 -0.63
CA GLU A 37 -12.27 4.13 -1.79
C GLU A 37 -13.12 3.51 -2.93
N ASP A 38 -12.93 2.22 -3.17
CA ASP A 38 -13.60 1.45 -4.22
C ASP A 38 -14.91 0.79 -3.75
N SER A 39 -15.40 1.14 -2.55
CA SER A 39 -16.67 0.61 -2.05
C SER A 39 -17.85 1.09 -2.90
N ASP A 40 -18.77 0.17 -3.21
CA ASP A 40 -20.03 0.47 -3.91
C ASP A 40 -21.02 1.26 -3.04
N ASP A 41 -20.85 1.20 -1.72
CA ASP A 41 -21.69 1.93 -0.77
C ASP A 41 -21.27 3.41 -0.70
N PRO A 42 -22.16 4.34 -1.09
CA PRO A 42 -21.84 5.77 -1.10
C PRO A 42 -21.58 6.34 0.29
N GLU A 43 -22.18 5.79 1.36
CA GLU A 43 -21.95 6.26 2.72
C GLU A 43 -20.55 5.88 3.20
N VAL A 44 -20.13 4.64 2.95
CA VAL A 44 -18.78 4.15 3.26
C VAL A 44 -17.73 4.96 2.50
N LYS A 45 -17.99 5.21 1.21
CA LYS A 45 -17.11 6.01 0.36
C LYS A 45 -17.02 7.47 0.79
N THR A 46 -18.06 8.03 1.38
CA THR A 46 -18.06 9.42 1.86
C THR A 46 -17.40 9.57 3.22
N LEU A 47 -17.63 8.60 4.12
CA LEU A 47 -17.11 8.66 5.49
C LEU A 47 -15.60 8.38 5.59
N GLN A 48 -15.06 7.54 4.70
CA GLN A 48 -13.64 7.16 4.60
C GLN A 48 -12.83 7.40 5.88
N PRO A 49 -12.91 6.50 6.88
CA PRO A 49 -12.26 6.71 8.16
C PRO A 49 -10.74 6.86 8.00
N SER A 50 -10.18 7.90 8.62
CA SER A 50 -8.74 8.12 8.64
C SER A 50 -8.02 6.93 9.26
N ILE A 51 -7.25 6.21 8.44
CA ILE A 51 -6.45 5.08 8.92
C ILE A 51 -5.31 5.61 9.79
N LYS A 52 -5.38 5.32 11.08
CA LYS A 52 -4.30 5.65 12.01
C LYS A 52 -3.13 4.69 11.82
N THR A 53 -1.95 5.25 11.55
CA THR A 53 -0.67 4.57 11.59
C THR A 53 0.30 5.30 12.51
N ASP A 54 1.38 4.62 12.84
CA ASP A 54 2.44 5.20 13.67
C ASP A 54 3.28 6.22 12.91
N ARG A 55 3.98 7.05 13.68
CA ARG A 55 4.89 8.12 13.20
C ARG A 55 5.98 7.63 12.22
N LYS A 56 6.31 6.34 12.21
CA LYS A 56 7.39 5.78 11.39
C LYS A 56 7.04 5.63 9.92
N TRP A 57 5.76 5.60 9.56
CA TRP A 57 5.34 5.44 8.18
C TRP A 57 4.13 6.31 7.86
N ASN A 58 4.30 7.16 6.84
CA ASN A 58 3.23 7.97 6.30
C ASN A 58 2.43 7.15 5.28
N VAL A 59 1.19 6.84 5.62
CA VAL A 59 0.28 6.04 4.78
C VAL A 59 -0.06 6.77 3.48
N ALA A 60 -0.31 8.09 3.56
CA ALA A 60 -0.74 8.86 2.39
C ALA A 60 0.35 8.85 1.30
N GLU A 61 1.61 8.99 1.72
CA GLU A 61 2.77 8.97 0.83
C GLU A 61 2.96 7.57 0.20
N GLY A 62 2.99 6.51 1.02
CA GLY A 62 3.17 5.14 0.50
C GLY A 62 2.04 4.66 -0.40
N ILE A 63 0.80 5.09 -0.15
CA ILE A 63 -0.33 4.83 -1.04
C ILE A 63 -0.22 5.66 -2.32
N GLY A 64 0.21 6.92 -2.23
CA GLY A 64 0.46 7.78 -3.38
C GLY A 64 1.44 7.16 -4.36
N GLU A 65 2.61 6.74 -3.87
CA GLU A 65 3.63 6.04 -4.67
C GLU A 65 3.07 4.76 -5.31
N SER A 66 2.26 3.99 -4.56
CA SER A 66 1.62 2.76 -5.06
C SER A 66 0.62 3.06 -6.19
N LYS A 67 -0.19 4.12 -6.04
CA LYS A 67 -1.14 4.58 -7.07
C LYS A 67 -0.41 5.06 -8.32
N GLU A 68 0.70 5.78 -8.17
CA GLU A 68 1.53 6.22 -9.29
C GLU A 68 2.16 5.05 -10.04
N CYS A 69 2.69 4.06 -9.30
CA CYS A 69 3.18 2.82 -9.90
C CYS A 69 2.08 2.09 -10.69
N LEU A 70 0.87 1.98 -10.13
CA LEU A 70 -0.27 1.35 -10.82
C LEU A 70 -0.63 2.08 -12.11
N LYS A 71 -0.72 3.41 -12.08
CA LYS A 71 -0.95 4.23 -13.29
C LYS A 71 0.13 4.02 -14.33
N MET A 72 1.39 3.97 -13.91
CA MET A 72 2.51 3.72 -14.82
C MET A 72 2.42 2.32 -15.44
N MET A 73 2.09 1.29 -14.64
CA MET A 73 1.91 -0.08 -15.14
C MET A 73 0.73 -0.18 -16.10
N GLU A 74 -0.35 0.56 -15.86
CA GLU A 74 -1.47 0.66 -16.78
C GLU A 74 -1.01 1.25 -18.11
N VAL A 75 -0.29 2.38 -18.11
CA VAL A 75 0.24 3.03 -19.32
C VAL A 75 1.17 2.09 -20.10
N ILE A 76 2.08 1.40 -19.42
CA ILE A 76 3.03 0.47 -20.05
C ILE A 76 2.31 -0.79 -20.58
N GLY A 77 1.32 -1.27 -19.83
CA GLY A 77 0.57 -2.48 -20.13
C GLY A 77 -0.50 -2.33 -21.20
N GLN A 78 -0.86 -1.09 -21.58
CA GLN A 78 -1.78 -0.85 -22.69
C GLN A 78 -1.21 -1.45 -23.97
N THR A 79 -1.94 -2.44 -24.53
CA THR A 79 -1.60 -2.98 -25.84
C THR A 79 -1.92 -1.92 -26.87
N GLN A 80 -0.93 -1.50 -27.65
CA GLN A 80 -1.14 -0.55 -28.74
C GLN A 80 -2.12 -1.15 -29.76
N THR A 81 -3.36 -0.66 -29.79
CA THR A 81 -4.41 -1.16 -30.70
C THR A 81 -4.25 -0.59 -32.11
N ASP A 82 -3.75 0.64 -32.24
CA ASP A 82 -3.60 1.34 -33.52
C ASP A 82 -2.13 1.67 -33.83
N ARG A 83 -1.68 1.39 -35.06
CA ARG A 83 -0.41 1.92 -35.63
C ARG A 83 -0.63 3.26 -36.31
N LYS A 84 -1.32 4.19 -35.65
CA LYS A 84 -1.31 5.59 -36.09
C LYS A 84 0.05 6.17 -35.73
N GLY A 85 0.95 6.22 -36.70
CA GLY A 85 2.24 6.91 -36.54
C GLY A 85 2.03 8.38 -36.14
N LEU A 86 3.11 9.02 -35.67
CA LEU A 86 3.19 10.45 -35.37
C LEU A 86 3.12 11.29 -36.68
N ALA A 87 2.05 11.14 -37.47
CA ALA A 87 1.77 11.87 -38.70
C ALA A 87 0.34 11.61 -39.25
N SER A 88 -0.58 11.06 -38.46
CA SER A 88 -1.93 10.69 -38.95
C SER A 88 -2.96 11.83 -38.90
N SER A 89 -2.53 13.08 -38.74
CA SER A 89 -3.40 14.23 -39.01
C SER A 89 -3.48 14.44 -40.52
N SER A 90 -4.66 14.20 -41.07
CA SER A 90 -5.06 14.55 -42.43
C SER A 90 -4.59 15.96 -42.81
N ALA A 91 -3.52 16.06 -43.60
CA ALA A 91 -3.31 17.24 -44.43
C ALA A 91 -4.42 17.23 -45.48
N LYS A 92 -5.31 18.22 -45.39
CA LYS A 92 -6.24 18.56 -46.48
C LYS A 92 -5.45 19.14 -47.65
#